data_AF-A0A498E0X6-F1
#
_entry.id   AF-A0A498E0X6-F1
#
_cell.length_a   1.000
_cell.length_b   1.000
_cell.length_c   1.000
_cell.angle_alpha   90.00
_cell.angle_beta   90.00
_cell.angle_gamma   90.00
#
_symmetry.space_group_name_H-M   'P 1'
#
loop_
_entity.id
_entity.type
_entity.pdbx_description
1 polymer ?
#
loop_
_entity_poly.entity_id
_entity_poly.type
_entity_poly.pdbx_seq_one_letter_code
_entity_poly.pdbx_strand_id
1 'polypeptide(L)'
;MGLITSLSIEEFLSLPFPVPSVGGYAGLVFLISRTADAPELQKRFFREWADIHDVTARHVGVVIPSPWEELRLGRLARWGSGSVQVRVRGVRRIVGRDGPNPSSSWYPDGLRPEGEWQTHVHVHTAAVDFLPRRPVDHQSDLTRTVSDMQEFFGISEALLPCAVVVCLSEQQAVAVALENDDSVYGLLKQTKSQAEDHLAELRRYDADIAAAEDELRIARVPLDVNIAEACRAATAAERGADVALRAWHDERDEAVDVLARFGGTRTDHDGQLCRRVSEVLASGMPLTGNVQEAVQEVMRLFDSPNVAFLRLPSKIPRIQELREEYLEKRQAHREANRRLDAAENAARHALTPFESWIESLKVERNNAVNGPWLAAAVAAASQSLGLQPAGAHGLLSWRRLTWPVTVWKRPEQNLPIFSRARS
;
A
#
# COMPACT_ATOMS: atom_id res chain seq x y z
N MET A 1 -0.23 14.55 14.77
CA MET A 1 0.54 15.63 14.12
C MET A 1 1.44 14.98 13.08
N GLY A 2 1.17 15.21 11.79
CA GLY A 2 2.04 14.73 10.73
C GLY A 2 3.28 15.61 10.63
N LEU A 3 4.46 15.01 10.41
CA LEU A 3 5.66 15.75 10.05
C LEU A 3 5.43 16.36 8.67
N ILE A 4 5.46 17.70 8.61
CA ILE A 4 5.46 18.45 7.36
C ILE A 4 6.93 18.71 7.04
N THR A 5 7.43 18.09 5.97
CA THR A 5 8.78 18.38 5.47
C THR A 5 8.65 19.38 4.32
N SER A 6 9.40 20.48 4.40
CA SER A 6 9.59 21.40 3.28
C SER A 6 10.58 20.78 2.31
N LEU A 7 10.18 20.60 1.05
CA LEU A 7 11.11 20.33 -0.04
C LEU A 7 11.32 21.58 -0.88
N SER A 8 12.57 21.79 -1.28
CA SER A 8 12.91 22.64 -2.41
C SER A 8 12.33 22.05 -3.71
N ILE A 9 12.20 22.88 -4.75
CA ILE A 9 11.77 22.40 -6.06
C ILE A 9 12.74 21.37 -6.64
N GLU A 10 14.04 21.53 -6.37
CA GLU A 10 15.08 20.57 -6.72
C GLU A 10 14.83 19.20 -6.09
N GLU A 11 14.62 19.15 -4.77
CA GLU A 11 14.35 17.89 -4.06
C GLU A 11 13.03 17.26 -4.54
N PHE A 12 12.01 18.08 -4.82
CA PHE A 12 10.74 17.59 -5.38
C PHE A 12 10.91 16.98 -6.76
N LEU A 13 11.62 17.66 -7.66
CA LEU A 13 11.90 17.18 -9.01
C LEU A 13 12.81 15.94 -9.02
N SER A 14 13.54 15.71 -7.92
CA SER A 14 14.39 14.53 -7.72
C SER A 14 13.67 13.36 -7.04
N LEU A 15 12.38 13.50 -6.69
CA LEU A 15 11.60 12.41 -6.13
C LEU A 15 11.34 11.32 -7.19
N PRO A 16 11.30 10.04 -6.80
CA PRO A 16 10.85 8.98 -7.68
C PRO A 16 9.34 9.13 -7.89
N PHE A 17 8.95 9.88 -8.92
CA PHE A 17 7.53 10.03 -9.26
C PHE A 17 6.96 8.65 -9.62
N PRO A 18 5.79 8.30 -9.06
CA PRO A 18 5.15 7.04 -9.39
C PRO A 18 4.78 7.07 -10.87
N VAL A 19 5.17 6.01 -11.56
CA VAL A 19 4.73 5.70 -12.93
C VAL A 19 3.32 5.09 -12.89
N PRO A 20 2.59 5.04 -14.01
CA PRO A 20 1.22 4.51 -14.03
C PRO A 20 1.11 3.12 -13.41
N SER A 21 2.14 2.28 -13.58
CA SER A 21 2.21 0.91 -13.05
C SER A 21 1.93 0.77 -11.55
N VAL A 22 2.19 1.82 -10.77
CA VAL A 22 1.96 1.86 -9.31
C VAL A 22 0.90 2.89 -8.91
N GLY A 23 0.02 3.26 -9.84
CA GLY A 23 -1.05 4.25 -9.62
C GLY A 23 -0.61 5.71 -9.76
N GLY A 24 0.50 5.96 -10.47
CA GLY A 24 1.03 7.29 -10.73
C GLY A 24 0.62 7.90 -12.08
N TYR A 25 1.40 8.88 -12.54
CA TYR A 25 1.13 9.61 -13.79
C TYR A 25 2.00 9.07 -14.93
N ALA A 26 1.47 9.03 -16.15
CA ALA A 26 2.22 8.73 -17.36
C ALA A 26 3.19 9.87 -17.71
N GLY A 27 2.78 11.10 -17.42
CA GLY A 27 3.67 12.24 -17.52
C GLY A 27 3.29 13.41 -16.64
N LEU A 28 4.24 14.33 -16.51
CA LEU A 28 4.11 15.57 -15.74
C LEU A 28 4.40 16.74 -16.65
N VAL A 29 3.57 17.77 -16.60
CA VAL A 29 3.70 18.99 -17.41
C VAL A 29 4.13 20.11 -16.50
N PHE A 30 5.32 20.66 -16.72
CA PHE A 30 5.86 21.81 -16.01
C PHE A 30 5.74 23.05 -16.88
N LEU A 31 5.02 24.06 -16.39
CA LEU A 31 4.96 25.34 -17.10
C LEU A 31 6.04 26.27 -16.59
N ILE A 32 6.99 26.60 -17.45
CA ILE A 32 8.12 27.45 -17.11
C ILE A 32 7.91 28.80 -17.78
N SER A 33 7.44 29.78 -17.01
CA SER A 33 7.13 31.13 -17.49
C SER A 33 7.28 32.14 -16.38
N ARG A 34 7.96 33.27 -16.64
CA ARG A 34 7.95 34.43 -15.76
C ARG A 34 6.75 35.31 -16.10
N THR A 35 6.15 35.94 -15.09
CA THR A 35 5.04 36.88 -15.29
C THR A 35 5.42 38.04 -16.20
N ALA A 36 6.69 38.45 -16.17
CA ALA A 36 7.21 39.52 -17.02
C ALA A 36 7.27 39.14 -18.50
N ASP A 37 7.52 37.87 -18.83
CA ASP A 37 7.72 37.43 -20.22
C ASP A 37 6.39 37.22 -20.94
N ALA A 38 5.40 36.65 -20.24
CA ALA A 38 4.11 36.26 -20.83
C ALA A 38 2.94 36.39 -19.84
N PRO A 39 2.56 37.63 -19.45
CA PRO A 39 1.52 37.86 -18.44
C PRO A 39 0.15 37.33 -18.88
N GLU A 40 -0.19 37.41 -20.17
CA GLU A 40 -1.46 36.93 -20.68
C GLU A 40 -1.53 35.40 -20.72
N LEU A 41 -0.41 34.71 -21.00
CA LEU A 41 -0.32 33.26 -20.93
C LEU A 41 -0.57 32.75 -19.51
N GLN A 42 0.07 33.37 -18.51
CA GLN A 42 -0.17 33.01 -17.10
C GLN A 42 -1.62 33.27 -16.68
N LYS A 43 -2.19 34.42 -17.05
CA LYS A 43 -3.60 34.73 -16.76
C LYS A 43 -4.56 33.74 -17.39
N ARG A 44 -4.36 33.38 -18.66
CA ARG A 44 -5.15 32.37 -19.38
C ARG A 44 -5.07 31.03 -18.69
N PHE A 45 -3.87 30.59 -18.36
CA PHE A 45 -3.64 29.32 -17.69
C PHE A 45 -4.41 29.20 -16.36
N PHE A 46 -4.38 30.22 -15.49
CA PHE A 46 -5.14 30.19 -14.24
C PHE A 46 -6.66 30.31 -14.44
N ARG A 47 -7.12 30.91 -15.54
CA ARG A 47 -8.55 30.99 -15.89
C ARG A 47 -9.06 29.66 -16.46
N GLU A 48 -8.26 29.02 -17.31
CA GLU A 48 -8.58 27.79 -18.05
C GLU A 48 -8.19 26.51 -17.28
N TRP A 49 -7.75 26.63 -16.01
CA TRP A 49 -7.25 25.50 -15.23
C TRP A 49 -8.24 24.32 -15.10
N ALA A 50 -9.53 24.62 -14.95
CA ALA A 50 -10.57 23.59 -14.90
C ALA A 50 -10.61 22.77 -16.20
N ASP A 51 -10.51 23.46 -17.34
CA ASP A 51 -10.49 22.83 -18.66
C ASP A 51 -9.21 22.03 -18.90
N ILE A 52 -8.07 22.50 -18.37
CA ILE A 52 -6.79 21.79 -18.42
C ILE A 52 -6.89 20.46 -17.66
N HIS A 53 -7.51 20.46 -16.47
CA HIS A 53 -7.70 19.24 -15.68
C HIS A 53 -8.60 18.21 -16.40
N ASP A 54 -9.63 18.65 -17.12
CA ASP A 54 -10.49 17.77 -17.90
C ASP A 54 -9.76 17.08 -19.07
N VAL A 55 -8.73 17.74 -19.60
CA VAL A 55 -7.92 17.22 -20.69
C VAL A 55 -6.84 16.26 -20.17
N THR A 56 -6.18 16.57 -19.06
CA THR A 56 -5.07 15.75 -18.55
C THR A 56 -5.52 14.51 -17.78
N ALA A 57 -6.78 14.47 -17.34
CA ALA A 57 -7.41 13.35 -16.64
C ALA A 57 -6.54 12.80 -15.50
N ARG A 58 -6.56 11.49 -15.24
CA ARG A 58 -5.75 10.84 -14.18
C ARG A 58 -4.32 10.51 -14.59
N HIS A 59 -3.99 10.61 -15.88
CA HIS A 59 -2.74 10.06 -16.42
C HIS A 59 -1.67 11.13 -16.65
N VAL A 60 -2.03 12.42 -16.73
CA VAL A 60 -1.06 13.50 -16.86
C VAL A 60 -1.24 14.48 -15.71
N GLY A 61 -0.18 14.71 -14.94
CA GLY A 61 -0.16 15.72 -13.89
C GLY A 61 0.33 17.06 -14.44
N VAL A 62 -0.25 18.18 -14.02
CA VAL A 62 0.26 19.52 -14.36
C VAL A 62 0.83 20.18 -13.11
N VAL A 63 2.09 20.57 -13.19
CA VAL A 63 2.86 21.21 -12.12
C VAL A 63 3.18 22.64 -12.53
N ILE A 64 2.90 23.57 -11.63
CA ILE A 64 3.06 25.00 -11.87
C ILE A 64 4.04 25.53 -10.84
N PRO A 65 5.02 26.35 -11.24
CA PRO A 65 5.86 27.07 -10.30
C PRO A 65 4.98 27.94 -9.42
N SER A 66 5.13 27.75 -8.11
CA SER A 66 4.38 28.48 -7.09
C SER A 66 5.39 29.29 -6.27
N PRO A 67 5.13 30.57 -6.00
CA PRO A 67 6.05 31.50 -5.32
C PRO A 67 6.15 31.26 -3.81
N TRP A 68 5.91 30.03 -3.36
CA TRP A 68 6.09 29.66 -1.95
C TRP A 68 7.32 28.77 -1.85
N GLU A 69 8.23 29.13 -0.94
CA GLU A 69 9.53 28.48 -0.73
C GLU A 69 9.45 27.01 -0.28
N GLU A 70 8.25 26.46 -0.04
CA GLU A 70 8.09 25.13 0.53
C GLU A 70 6.98 24.33 -0.17
N LEU A 71 7.38 23.32 -0.96
CA LEU A 71 6.52 22.17 -1.22
C LEU A 71 6.37 21.40 0.09
N ARG A 72 5.20 21.51 0.71
CA ARG A 72 4.92 20.89 2.01
C ARG A 72 4.46 19.45 1.82
N LEU A 73 5.38 18.51 2.02
CA LEU A 73 5.07 17.08 2.12
C LEU A 73 4.43 16.81 3.48
N GLY A 74 3.14 16.47 3.49
CA GLY A 74 2.46 16.04 4.70
C GLY A 74 2.58 14.53 4.88
N ARG A 75 3.47 14.07 5.77
CA ARG A 75 3.42 12.67 6.22
C ARG A 75 2.23 12.52 7.16
N LEU A 76 1.09 12.05 6.66
CA LEU A 76 -0.07 11.77 7.50
C LEU A 76 0.29 10.62 8.44
N ALA A 77 0.50 10.97 9.71
CA ALA A 77 0.76 9.99 10.76
C ALA A 77 -0.51 9.15 10.97
N ARG A 78 -0.36 7.86 10.66
CA ARG A 78 -1.27 6.73 10.95
C ARG A 78 -2.57 6.81 10.16
N TRP A 79 -2.77 5.84 9.27
CA TRP A 79 -3.66 4.68 9.48
C TRP A 79 -3.08 3.52 8.64
N GLY A 80 -2.61 2.46 9.30
CA GLY A 80 -2.46 1.12 8.72
C GLY A 80 -1.38 0.80 7.67
N SER A 81 -1.03 1.70 6.76
CA SER A 81 -0.11 1.39 5.64
C SER A 81 0.87 2.53 5.34
N GLY A 82 2.08 2.17 4.91
CA GLY A 82 3.23 3.07 4.73
C GLY A 82 3.17 4.02 3.53
N SER A 83 2.01 4.61 3.22
CA SER A 83 1.87 5.56 2.10
C SER A 83 2.41 6.95 2.46
N VAL A 84 3.18 7.58 1.57
CA VAL A 84 3.55 9.00 1.65
C VAL A 84 2.59 9.81 0.78
N GLN A 85 1.72 10.61 1.41
CA GLN A 85 0.85 11.52 0.67
C GLN A 85 1.60 12.81 0.35
N VAL A 86 1.66 13.16 -0.93
CA VAL A 86 2.19 14.42 -1.43
C VAL A 86 1.02 15.35 -1.68
N ARG A 87 0.92 16.43 -0.90
CA ARG A 87 -0.01 17.52 -1.20
C ARG A 87 0.77 18.62 -1.90
N VAL A 88 0.55 18.77 -3.20
CA VAL A 88 1.09 19.93 -3.94
C VAL A 88 0.17 21.12 -3.64
N ARG A 89 0.73 22.15 -3.01
CA ARG A 89 0.05 23.43 -2.75
C ARG A 89 0.25 24.35 -3.96
N GLY A 90 -0.82 24.92 -4.52
CA GLY A 90 -0.70 25.90 -5.61
C GLY A 90 -1.87 26.03 -6.60
N VAL A 91 -3.05 25.45 -6.33
CA VAL A 91 -4.16 25.45 -7.29
C VAL A 91 -5.39 26.20 -6.74
N ARG A 92 -5.96 27.11 -7.55
CA ARG A 92 -7.23 27.77 -7.28
C ARG A 92 -8.39 26.85 -7.67
N ARG A 93 -9.24 26.46 -6.72
CA ARG A 93 -10.53 25.80 -7.00
C ARG A 93 -11.57 26.87 -7.31
N ILE A 94 -12.12 26.89 -8.53
CA ILE A 94 -13.40 27.55 -8.79
C ILE A 94 -14.47 26.55 -8.35
N VAL A 95 -14.96 26.70 -7.12
CA VAL A 95 -16.09 25.91 -6.63
C VAL A 95 -17.33 26.41 -7.36
N GLY A 96 -17.81 25.64 -8.34
CA GLY A 96 -19.23 25.66 -8.68
C GLY A 96 -20.00 25.27 -7.41
N ARG A 97 -20.86 26.17 -6.93
CA ARG A 97 -21.83 25.86 -5.87
C ARG A 97 -22.54 24.57 -6.27
N ASP A 98 -22.47 23.58 -5.37
CA ASP A 98 -23.35 22.42 -5.20
C ASP A 98 -22.63 21.07 -5.34
N GLY A 99 -22.21 20.53 -4.18
CA GLY A 99 -21.75 19.15 -4.02
C GLY A 99 -20.71 18.96 -2.90
N PRO A 100 -20.98 18.10 -1.88
CA PRO A 100 -19.99 17.79 -0.85
C PRO A 100 -18.91 16.85 -1.44
N ASN A 101 -17.64 17.26 -1.35
CA ASN A 101 -16.42 16.45 -1.45
C ASN A 101 -16.43 15.22 -2.41
N PRO A 102 -15.79 15.32 -3.59
CA PRO A 102 -15.26 14.13 -4.25
C PRO A 102 -13.81 13.93 -3.80
N SER A 103 -13.60 13.46 -2.57
CA SER A 103 -12.31 12.85 -2.20
C SER A 103 -12.34 11.40 -2.70
N SER A 104 -11.90 11.16 -3.93
CA SER A 104 -11.69 9.78 -4.40
C SER A 104 -10.40 9.24 -3.79
N SER A 105 -10.51 8.71 -2.57
CA SER A 105 -9.48 7.90 -1.94
C SER A 105 -9.62 6.45 -2.42
N TRP A 106 -8.60 5.95 -3.12
CA TRP A 106 -8.46 4.52 -3.43
C TRP A 106 -7.38 3.95 -2.51
N TYR A 107 -7.72 2.87 -1.81
CA TYR A 107 -6.81 2.09 -0.98
C TYR A 107 -6.46 0.81 -1.76
N PRO A 108 -5.19 0.46 -1.96
CA PRO A 108 -4.83 -0.92 -2.25
C PRO A 108 -4.94 -1.71 -0.94
N ASP A 109 -5.85 -2.68 -0.93
CA ASP A 109 -6.02 -3.61 0.17
C ASP A 109 -4.88 -4.65 0.12
N GLY A 110 -4.28 -4.95 1.27
CA GLY A 110 -3.41 -6.11 1.45
C GLY A 110 -1.90 -5.90 1.35
N LEU A 111 -1.29 -5.22 2.32
CA LEU A 111 0.11 -5.52 2.69
C LEU A 111 0.29 -5.47 4.21
N ARG A 112 0.54 -6.64 4.81
CA ARG A 112 1.31 -6.77 6.05
C ARG A 112 2.78 -7.04 5.69
N PRO A 113 3.72 -6.68 6.58
CA PRO A 113 5.03 -6.21 6.19
C PRO A 113 6.11 -7.26 6.43
N GLU A 114 7.19 -7.20 5.67
CA GLU A 114 8.54 -7.23 6.25
C GLU A 114 9.56 -6.74 5.21
N GLY A 115 10.26 -5.64 5.56
CA GLY A 115 11.58 -5.35 5.01
C GLY A 115 11.67 -4.67 3.65
N GLU A 116 11.01 -3.52 3.44
CA GLU A 116 11.55 -2.35 2.70
C GLU A 116 10.44 -1.29 2.57
N TRP A 117 10.72 -0.06 3.01
CA TRP A 117 9.76 1.03 2.90
C TRP A 117 9.73 1.53 1.45
N GLN A 118 8.88 0.94 0.60
CA GLN A 118 8.56 1.55 -0.69
C GLN A 118 7.76 2.83 -0.44
N THR A 119 8.40 3.97 -0.76
CA THR A 119 7.79 5.29 -0.58
C THR A 119 6.79 5.51 -1.72
N HIS A 120 5.54 5.11 -1.52
CA HIS A 120 4.47 5.42 -2.48
C HIS A 120 4.04 6.88 -2.32
N VAL A 121 4.31 7.71 -3.34
CA VAL A 121 3.91 9.11 -3.42
C VAL A 121 2.48 9.21 -3.96
N HIS A 122 1.50 9.59 -3.14
CA HIS A 122 0.14 9.87 -3.61
C HIS A 122 -0.08 11.38 -3.74
N VAL A 123 -0.24 11.89 -4.96
CA VAL A 123 -0.50 13.32 -5.17
C VAL A 123 -1.98 13.62 -4.98
N HIS A 124 -2.36 14.29 -3.89
CA HIS A 124 -3.71 14.79 -3.66
C HIS A 124 -3.79 16.30 -3.89
N THR A 125 -4.72 16.73 -4.74
CA THR A 125 -5.09 18.14 -4.96
C THR A 125 -5.84 18.68 -3.73
N ALA A 126 -5.26 19.69 -3.05
CA ALA A 126 -5.93 20.41 -1.97
C ALA A 126 -5.81 21.92 -2.19
N ALA A 127 -6.95 22.61 -2.21
CA ALA A 127 -7.02 24.06 -2.20
C ALA A 127 -6.70 24.58 -0.78
N VAL A 128 -5.89 25.64 -0.69
CA VAL A 128 -5.57 26.32 0.58
C VAL A 128 -5.81 27.81 0.40
N ASP A 129 -6.38 28.45 1.42
CA ASP A 129 -6.61 29.89 1.45
C ASP A 129 -5.29 30.68 1.48
N PHE A 130 -5.24 31.75 0.68
CA PHE A 130 -4.06 32.57 0.46
C PHE A 130 -3.96 33.70 1.49
N LEU A 131 -2.81 33.84 2.14
CA LEU A 131 -2.44 35.11 2.79
C LEU A 131 -1.72 36.00 1.77
N PRO A 132 -2.12 37.27 1.60
CA PRO A 132 -1.53 38.15 0.61
C PRO A 132 -0.08 38.53 0.99
N ARG A 133 0.91 38.08 0.18
CA ARG A 133 2.28 38.63 0.16
C ARG A 133 2.30 39.93 -0.66
N ARG A 134 3.36 40.74 -0.49
CA ARG A 134 3.59 41.90 -1.36
C ARG A 134 3.88 41.41 -2.79
N PRO A 135 3.36 42.08 -3.84
CA PRO A 135 3.55 41.65 -5.23
C PRO A 135 5.03 41.49 -5.66
N VAL A 136 5.93 42.30 -5.11
CA VAL A 136 7.37 42.25 -5.42
C VAL A 136 8.01 40.95 -4.93
N ASP A 137 7.70 40.54 -3.70
CA ASP A 137 8.21 39.29 -3.11
C ASP A 137 7.71 38.09 -3.93
N HIS A 138 6.43 38.11 -4.30
CA HIS A 138 5.80 37.09 -5.14
C HIS A 138 6.47 36.95 -6.53
N GLN A 139 6.83 38.07 -7.15
CA GLN A 139 7.51 38.07 -8.45
C GLN A 139 8.96 37.57 -8.33
N SER A 140 9.66 37.93 -7.25
CA SER A 140 11.01 37.45 -6.97
C SER A 140 11.02 35.93 -6.75
N ASP A 141 10.10 35.43 -5.93
CA ASP A 141 9.99 33.99 -5.62
C ASP A 141 9.65 33.18 -6.88
N LEU A 142 8.70 33.65 -7.69
CA LEU A 142 8.33 33.01 -8.95
C LEU A 142 9.52 32.99 -9.93
N THR A 143 10.25 34.09 -10.04
CA THR A 143 11.45 34.18 -10.90
C THR A 143 12.49 33.15 -10.47
N ARG A 144 12.75 33.05 -9.17
CA ARG A 144 13.67 32.05 -8.61
C ARG A 144 13.22 30.62 -8.93
N THR A 145 11.94 30.28 -8.70
CA THR A 145 11.42 28.93 -9.02
C THR A 145 11.54 28.61 -10.51
N VAL A 146 11.28 29.59 -11.37
CA VAL A 146 11.47 29.43 -12.83
C VAL A 146 12.94 29.18 -13.16
N SER A 147 13.87 29.93 -12.57
CA SER A 147 15.31 29.71 -12.75
C SER A 147 15.75 28.33 -12.27
N ASP A 148 15.27 27.86 -11.11
CA ASP A 148 15.57 26.53 -10.59
C ASP A 148 15.07 25.42 -11.54
N MET A 149 13.86 25.60 -12.11
CA MET A 149 13.31 24.67 -13.11
C MET A 149 14.11 24.71 -14.43
N GLN A 150 14.52 25.88 -14.89
CA GLN A 150 15.39 26.03 -16.07
C GLN A 150 16.71 25.31 -15.88
N GLU A 151 17.35 25.46 -14.71
CA GLU A 151 18.58 24.78 -14.36
C GLU A 151 18.40 23.25 -14.32
N PHE A 152 17.32 22.79 -13.68
CA PHE A 152 17.03 21.36 -13.57
C PHE A 152 16.86 20.70 -14.94
N PHE A 153 15.99 21.25 -15.79
CA PHE A 153 15.69 20.72 -17.12
C PHE A 153 16.72 21.10 -18.19
N GLY A 154 17.59 22.07 -17.91
CA GLY A 154 18.52 22.62 -18.89
C GLY A 154 17.85 23.47 -19.94
N ILE A 155 16.84 24.27 -19.59
CA ILE A 155 16.11 25.11 -20.53
C ILE A 155 16.75 26.51 -20.60
N SER A 156 17.13 26.96 -21.80
CA SER A 156 17.67 28.30 -21.98
C SER A 156 16.60 29.38 -21.82
N GLU A 157 17.01 30.58 -21.41
CA GLU A 157 16.10 31.72 -21.28
C GLU A 157 15.41 32.09 -22.59
N ALA A 158 16.07 31.86 -23.73
CA ALA A 158 15.52 32.12 -25.05
C ALA A 158 14.34 31.20 -25.44
N LEU A 159 14.11 30.11 -24.69
CA LEU A 159 12.97 29.23 -24.91
C LEU A 159 11.73 29.65 -24.10
N LEU A 160 11.84 30.61 -23.19
CA LEU A 160 10.72 31.02 -22.34
C LEU A 160 9.71 31.91 -23.10
N PRO A 161 8.40 31.77 -22.84
CA PRO A 161 7.79 30.76 -21.96
C PRO A 161 7.73 29.38 -22.62
N CYS A 162 7.79 28.30 -21.83
CA CYS A 162 7.69 26.95 -22.36
C CYS A 162 6.92 25.98 -21.44
N ALA A 163 6.44 24.88 -22.02
CA ALA A 163 5.94 23.72 -21.29
C ALA A 163 6.95 22.58 -21.40
N VAL A 164 7.37 21.99 -20.29
CA VAL A 164 8.20 20.79 -20.27
C VAL A 164 7.32 19.61 -19.88
N VAL A 165 7.10 18.69 -20.82
CA VAL A 165 6.37 17.45 -20.59
C VAL A 165 7.36 16.33 -20.30
N VAL A 166 7.40 15.89 -19.05
CA VAL A 166 8.20 14.78 -18.55
C VAL A 166 7.41 13.49 -18.74
N CYS A 167 7.92 12.58 -19.57
CA CYS A 167 7.33 11.28 -19.85
C CYS A 167 7.99 10.24 -18.95
N LEU A 168 7.33 9.90 -17.84
CA LEU A 168 7.97 9.19 -16.72
C LEU A 168 8.33 7.75 -17.06
N SER A 169 7.45 7.03 -17.77
CA SER A 169 7.73 5.65 -18.21
C SER A 169 8.80 5.57 -19.30
N GLU A 170 8.91 6.63 -20.10
CA GLU A 170 9.83 6.70 -21.24
C GLU A 170 11.19 7.31 -20.87
N GLN A 171 11.33 7.81 -19.64
CA GLN A 171 12.53 8.48 -19.13
C GLN A 171 13.05 9.55 -20.09
N GLN A 172 12.14 10.40 -20.60
CA GLN A 172 12.47 11.52 -21.49
C GLN A 172 11.61 12.74 -21.18
N ALA A 173 12.07 13.91 -21.62
CA ALA A 173 11.30 15.15 -21.53
C ALA A 173 11.18 15.84 -22.89
N VAL A 174 10.06 16.53 -23.09
CA VAL A 174 9.77 17.30 -24.30
C VAL A 174 9.51 18.75 -23.87
N ALA A 175 10.38 19.67 -24.27
CA ALA A 175 10.22 21.10 -24.03
C ALA A 175 9.58 21.76 -25.26
N VAL A 176 8.44 22.41 -25.05
CA VAL A 176 7.61 23.03 -26.08
C VAL A 176 7.59 24.53 -25.83
N ALA A 177 8.20 25.31 -26.71
CA ALA A 177 8.11 26.77 -26.66
C ALA A 177 6.66 27.20 -26.86
N LEU A 178 6.22 28.15 -26.03
CA LEU A 178 4.87 28.70 -26.08
C LEU A 178 4.94 30.17 -26.52
N GLU A 179 4.05 30.59 -27.40
CA GLU A 179 3.87 32.01 -27.74
C GLU A 179 2.55 32.55 -27.16
N ASN A 180 2.33 33.87 -27.24
CA ASN A 180 1.13 34.51 -26.67
C ASN A 180 -0.20 34.00 -27.26
N ASP A 181 -0.16 33.49 -28.48
CA ASP A 181 -1.31 32.89 -29.17
C ASP A 181 -1.46 31.38 -28.89
N ASP A 182 -0.40 30.74 -28.38
CA ASP A 182 -0.42 29.31 -28.09
C ASP A 182 -1.12 29.06 -26.75
N SER A 183 -2.17 28.25 -26.80
CA SER A 183 -2.87 27.82 -25.59
C SER A 183 -2.23 26.55 -25.05
N VAL A 184 -1.79 26.56 -23.78
CA VAL A 184 -1.38 25.34 -23.05
C VAL A 184 -2.51 24.30 -23.12
N TYR A 185 -3.76 24.72 -23.00
CA TYR A 185 -4.91 23.86 -23.18
C TYR A 185 -4.95 23.26 -24.61
N GLY A 186 -4.65 24.05 -25.64
CA GLY A 186 -4.53 23.58 -27.03
C GLY A 186 -3.47 22.49 -27.20
N LEU A 187 -2.26 22.70 -26.65
CA LEU A 187 -1.19 21.70 -26.63
C LEU A 187 -1.66 20.42 -25.93
N LEU A 188 -2.17 20.52 -24.70
CA LEU A 188 -2.60 19.37 -23.92
C LEU A 188 -3.76 18.62 -24.59
N LYS A 189 -4.69 19.35 -25.21
CA LYS A 189 -5.83 18.78 -25.92
C LYS A 189 -5.38 17.99 -27.14
N GLN A 190 -4.42 18.52 -27.90
CA GLN A 190 -3.84 17.80 -29.02
C GLN A 190 -3.04 16.59 -28.55
N THR A 191 -2.20 16.73 -27.51
CA THR A 191 -1.47 15.60 -26.93
C THR A 191 -2.43 14.49 -26.47
N LYS A 192 -3.51 14.84 -25.77
CA LYS A 192 -4.55 13.88 -25.38
C LYS A 192 -5.15 13.19 -26.61
N SER A 193 -5.52 13.95 -27.63
CA SER A 193 -6.10 13.40 -28.85
C SER A 193 -5.16 12.42 -29.55
N GLN A 194 -3.85 12.69 -29.57
CA GLN A 194 -2.84 11.80 -30.15
C GLN A 194 -2.59 10.57 -29.27
N ALA A 195 -2.82 10.67 -27.96
CA ALA A 195 -2.65 9.59 -27.00
C ALA A 195 -3.94 8.80 -26.69
N GLU A 196 -5.08 9.16 -27.26
CA GLU A 196 -6.39 8.69 -26.79
C GLU A 196 -6.51 7.16 -26.85
N ASP A 197 -6.00 6.52 -27.91
CA ASP A 197 -6.01 5.06 -28.05
C ASP A 197 -5.25 4.37 -26.90
N HIS A 198 -4.05 4.87 -26.57
CA HIS A 198 -3.26 4.35 -25.46
C HIS A 198 -3.94 4.63 -24.11
N LEU A 199 -4.48 5.83 -23.92
CA LEU A 199 -5.20 6.19 -22.70
C LEU A 199 -6.51 5.39 -22.52
N ALA A 200 -7.16 5.00 -23.62
CA ALA A 200 -8.34 4.15 -23.61
C ALA A 200 -7.96 2.70 -23.24
N GLU A 201 -6.84 2.20 -23.77
CA GLU A 201 -6.29 0.90 -23.39
C GLU A 201 -5.93 0.84 -21.90
N LEU A 202 -5.24 1.86 -21.37
CA LEU A 202 -4.93 1.95 -19.93
C LEU A 202 -6.19 1.98 -19.07
N ARG A 203 -7.21 2.75 -19.48
CA ARG A 203 -8.51 2.76 -18.80
C ARG A 203 -9.20 1.40 -18.81
N ARG A 204 -9.04 0.63 -19.89
CA ARG A 204 -9.57 -0.74 -19.97
C ARG A 204 -8.88 -1.64 -18.94
N TYR A 205 -7.55 -1.64 -18.91
CA TYR A 205 -6.82 -2.43 -17.91
C TYR A 205 -7.13 -2.01 -16.47
N ASP A 206 -7.27 -0.71 -16.18
CA ASP A 206 -7.68 -0.23 -14.87
C ASP A 206 -9.08 -0.77 -14.48
N ALA A 207 -10.01 -0.79 -15.43
CA ALA A 207 -11.35 -1.33 -15.22
C ALA A 207 -11.33 -2.85 -15.03
N ASP A 208 -10.53 -3.57 -15.82
CA ASP A 208 -10.40 -5.03 -15.74
C ASP A 208 -9.75 -5.46 -14.41
N ILE A 209 -8.71 -4.75 -13.96
CA ILE A 209 -8.08 -4.96 -12.64
C ILE A 209 -9.10 -4.71 -11.53
N ALA A 210 -9.82 -3.58 -11.57
CA ALA A 210 -10.81 -3.26 -10.55
C ALA A 210 -11.95 -4.29 -10.50
N ALA A 211 -12.39 -4.81 -11.65
CA ALA A 211 -13.38 -5.88 -11.72
C ALA A 211 -12.84 -7.19 -11.12
N ALA A 212 -11.60 -7.58 -11.48
CA ALA A 212 -10.96 -8.78 -10.96
C ALA A 212 -10.73 -8.70 -9.43
N GLU A 213 -10.35 -7.54 -8.91
CA GLU A 213 -10.24 -7.30 -7.46
C GLU A 213 -11.59 -7.42 -6.76
N ASP A 214 -12.68 -6.95 -7.39
CA ASP A 214 -14.02 -7.10 -6.85
C ASP A 214 -14.48 -8.57 -6.83
N GLU A 215 -14.18 -9.32 -7.88
CA GLU A 215 -14.44 -10.76 -7.95
C GLU A 215 -13.66 -11.52 -6.87
N LEU A 216 -12.37 -11.22 -6.69
CA LEU A 216 -11.54 -11.78 -5.62
C LEU A 216 -12.15 -11.49 -4.24
N ARG A 217 -12.58 -10.23 -4.02
CA ARG A 217 -13.22 -9.81 -2.77
C ARG A 217 -14.49 -10.60 -2.51
N ILE A 218 -15.35 -10.78 -3.50
CA ILE A 218 -16.59 -11.56 -3.40
C ILE A 218 -16.29 -13.04 -3.11
N ALA A 219 -15.33 -13.63 -3.83
CA ALA A 219 -14.92 -15.03 -3.65
C ALA A 219 -14.32 -15.31 -2.27
N ARG A 220 -13.65 -14.31 -1.68
CA ARG A 220 -12.98 -14.43 -0.38
C ARG A 220 -13.95 -14.47 0.81
N VAL A 221 -15.09 -13.77 0.74
CA VAL A 221 -16.07 -13.70 1.85
C VAL A 221 -16.47 -15.09 2.40
N PRO A 222 -16.96 -16.06 1.59
CA PRO A 222 -17.36 -17.36 2.11
C PRO A 222 -16.18 -18.18 2.67
N LEU A 223 -14.97 -17.99 2.14
CA LEU A 223 -13.77 -18.68 2.61
C LEU A 223 -13.33 -18.17 3.99
N ASP A 224 -13.35 -16.85 4.18
CA ASP A 224 -13.03 -16.22 5.47
C ASP A 224 -14.04 -16.65 6.55
N VAL A 225 -15.32 -16.80 6.21
CA VAL A 225 -16.36 -17.32 7.12
C VAL A 225 -16.04 -18.75 7.54
N ASN A 226 -15.70 -19.64 6.59
CA ASN A 226 -15.35 -21.03 6.86
C ASN A 226 -14.08 -21.15 7.75
N ILE A 227 -13.03 -20.37 7.44
CA ILE A 227 -11.83 -20.31 8.27
C ILE A 227 -12.17 -19.83 9.69
N ALA A 228 -13.00 -18.79 9.82
CA ALA A 228 -13.41 -18.27 11.12
C ALA A 228 -14.22 -19.29 11.92
N GLU A 229 -15.08 -20.08 11.28
CA GLU A 229 -15.80 -21.19 11.93
C GLU A 229 -14.86 -22.30 12.39
N ALA A 230 -13.93 -22.74 11.53
CA ALA A 230 -12.93 -23.74 11.89
C ALA A 230 -12.02 -23.27 13.03
N CYS A 231 -11.63 -21.99 13.03
CA CYS A 231 -10.84 -21.37 14.09
C CYS A 231 -11.61 -21.36 15.43
N ARG A 232 -12.89 -20.96 15.42
CA ARG A 232 -13.74 -21.03 16.62
C ARG A 232 -13.85 -22.44 17.18
N ALA A 233 -14.01 -23.45 16.30
CA ALA A 233 -14.07 -24.85 16.71
C ALA A 233 -12.74 -25.33 17.32
N ALA A 234 -11.61 -24.98 16.70
CA ALA A 234 -10.27 -25.29 17.20
C ALA A 234 -10.02 -24.69 18.59
N THR A 235 -10.32 -23.41 18.78
CA THR A 235 -10.20 -22.72 20.08
C THR A 235 -11.13 -23.30 21.13
N ALA A 236 -12.37 -23.65 20.78
CA ALA A 236 -13.30 -24.28 21.72
C ALA A 236 -12.80 -25.67 22.17
N ALA A 237 -12.27 -26.46 21.23
CA ALA A 237 -11.70 -27.77 21.53
C ALA A 237 -10.41 -27.68 22.36
N GLU A 238 -9.56 -26.68 22.12
CA GLU A 238 -8.37 -26.38 22.93
C GLU A 238 -8.75 -26.12 24.38
N ARG A 239 -9.67 -25.17 24.61
CA ARG A 239 -10.17 -24.85 25.96
C ARG A 239 -10.77 -26.07 26.65
N GLY A 240 -11.51 -26.90 25.91
CA GLY A 240 -12.07 -28.15 26.42
C GLY A 240 -10.99 -29.14 26.87
N ALA A 241 -9.93 -29.28 26.07
CA ALA A 241 -8.78 -30.13 26.41
C ALA A 241 -8.01 -29.59 27.63
N ASP A 242 -7.83 -28.27 27.73
CA ASP A 242 -7.15 -27.63 28.87
C ASP A 242 -7.92 -27.78 30.18
N VAL A 243 -9.24 -27.62 30.14
CA VAL A 243 -10.10 -27.82 31.32
C VAL A 243 -10.05 -29.27 31.78
N ALA A 244 -10.17 -30.23 30.85
CA ALA A 244 -10.08 -31.65 31.17
C ALA A 244 -8.68 -32.03 31.71
N LEU A 245 -7.62 -31.44 31.15
CA LEU A 245 -6.25 -31.64 31.60
C LEU A 245 -6.06 -31.17 33.05
N ARG A 246 -6.55 -29.96 33.38
CA ARG A 246 -6.48 -29.43 34.75
C ARG A 246 -7.27 -30.30 35.73
N ALA A 247 -8.51 -30.65 35.39
CA ALA A 247 -9.33 -31.52 36.24
C ALA A 247 -8.66 -32.89 36.50
N TRP A 248 -8.04 -33.47 35.47
CA TRP A 248 -7.26 -34.70 35.62
C TRP A 248 -6.03 -34.51 36.53
N HIS A 249 -5.26 -33.44 36.34
CA HIS A 249 -4.10 -33.13 37.17
C HIS A 249 -4.48 -32.89 38.64
N ASP A 250 -5.50 -32.08 38.90
CA ASP A 250 -5.92 -31.71 40.25
C ASP A 250 -6.33 -32.96 41.06
N GLU A 251 -7.19 -33.83 40.49
CA GLU A 251 -7.61 -35.07 41.17
C GLU A 251 -6.47 -36.08 41.32
N ARG A 252 -5.59 -36.18 40.30
CA ARG A 252 -4.42 -37.05 40.35
C ARG A 252 -3.46 -36.62 41.45
N ASP A 253 -3.13 -35.34 41.52
CA ASP A 253 -2.15 -34.80 42.45
C ASP A 253 -2.68 -34.88 43.90
N GLU A 254 -3.98 -34.64 44.10
CA GLU A 254 -4.62 -34.87 45.40
C GLU A 254 -4.53 -36.35 45.82
N ALA A 255 -4.80 -37.30 44.91
CA ALA A 255 -4.70 -38.73 45.23
C ALA A 255 -3.26 -39.18 45.51
N VAL A 256 -2.28 -38.66 44.74
CA VAL A 256 -0.85 -38.88 44.97
C VAL A 256 -0.45 -38.39 46.36
N ASP A 257 -0.84 -37.17 46.72
CA ASP A 257 -0.48 -36.58 48.02
C ASP A 257 -1.02 -37.37 49.21
N VAL A 258 -2.26 -37.87 49.12
CA VAL A 258 -2.86 -38.65 50.21
C VAL A 258 -2.22 -40.04 50.28
N LEU A 259 -1.96 -40.70 49.15
CA LEU A 259 -1.27 -42.00 49.11
C LEU A 259 0.17 -41.91 49.63
N ALA A 260 0.91 -40.86 49.23
CA ALA A 260 2.26 -40.61 49.69
C ALA A 260 2.31 -40.34 51.21
N ARG A 261 1.38 -39.53 51.74
CA ARG A 261 1.26 -39.28 53.19
C ARG A 261 0.98 -40.56 53.96
N PHE A 262 -0.04 -41.32 53.53
CA PHE A 262 -0.41 -42.56 54.21
C PHE A 262 0.72 -43.59 54.14
N GLY A 263 1.30 -43.77 52.95
CA GLY A 263 2.47 -44.62 52.74
C GLY A 263 3.64 -44.21 53.62
N GLY A 264 3.94 -42.91 53.76
CA GLY A 264 5.04 -42.43 54.60
C GLY A 264 4.88 -42.72 56.11
N THR A 265 3.65 -42.84 56.59
CA THR A 265 3.35 -43.15 58.01
C THR A 265 3.45 -44.63 58.36
N ARG A 266 3.60 -45.52 57.38
CA ARG A 266 3.61 -46.98 57.58
C ARG A 266 4.82 -47.67 56.93
N THR A 267 5.40 -48.63 57.65
CA THR A 267 6.54 -49.44 57.18
C THR A 267 6.14 -50.83 56.69
N ASP A 268 4.88 -51.21 56.87
CA ASP A 268 4.33 -52.50 56.48
C ASP A 268 3.97 -52.59 54.99
N HIS A 269 3.41 -53.74 54.60
CA HIS A 269 3.01 -54.03 53.22
C HIS A 269 2.05 -52.97 52.66
N ASP A 270 1.07 -52.54 53.45
CA ASP A 270 0.10 -51.49 53.11
C ASP A 270 0.79 -50.17 52.76
N GLY A 271 1.80 -49.78 53.56
CA GLY A 271 2.60 -48.58 53.30
C GLY A 271 3.41 -48.67 52.02
N GLN A 272 3.98 -49.85 51.71
CA GLN A 272 4.70 -50.09 50.45
C GLN A 272 3.77 -50.04 49.24
N LEU A 273 2.57 -50.60 49.37
CA LEU A 273 1.55 -50.62 48.33
C LEU A 273 1.08 -49.20 47.98
N CYS A 274 0.82 -48.36 49.00
CA CYS A 274 0.39 -46.97 48.79
C CYS A 274 1.49 -46.12 48.12
N ARG A 275 2.76 -46.28 48.51
CA ARG A 275 3.89 -45.61 47.83
C ARG A 275 3.99 -46.03 46.37
N ARG A 276 3.88 -47.33 46.08
CA ARG A 276 3.91 -47.86 44.72
C ARG A 276 2.79 -47.29 43.84
N VAL A 277 1.54 -47.26 44.33
CA VAL A 277 0.41 -46.69 43.58
C VAL A 277 0.57 -45.18 43.40
N SER A 278 1.05 -44.46 44.42
CA SER A 278 1.38 -43.04 44.35
C SER A 278 2.40 -42.73 43.26
N GLU A 279 3.49 -43.49 43.19
CA GLU A 279 4.53 -43.32 42.17
C GLU A 279 3.98 -43.54 40.76
N VAL A 280 3.15 -44.57 40.57
CA VAL A 280 2.55 -44.85 39.27
C VAL A 280 1.55 -43.76 38.87
N LEU A 281 0.70 -43.29 39.79
CA LEU A 281 -0.22 -42.18 39.51
C LEU A 281 0.54 -40.88 39.18
N ALA A 282 1.59 -40.56 39.94
CA ALA A 282 2.44 -39.39 39.70
C ALA A 282 3.11 -39.43 38.31
N SER A 283 3.47 -40.63 37.83
CA SER A 283 4.04 -40.82 36.49
C SER A 283 3.05 -40.57 35.33
N GLY A 284 1.74 -40.51 35.61
CA GLY A 284 0.70 -40.34 34.59
C GLY A 284 0.55 -41.54 33.63
N MET A 285 1.23 -42.65 33.91
CA MET A 285 1.14 -43.88 33.13
C MET A 285 -0.24 -44.55 33.27
N PRO A 286 -0.72 -45.25 32.23
CA PRO A 286 -1.95 -46.03 32.33
C PRO A 286 -1.82 -47.11 33.41
N LEU A 287 -2.87 -47.28 34.22
CA LEU A 287 -2.92 -48.33 35.24
C LEU A 287 -3.31 -49.66 34.57
N THR A 288 -2.32 -50.50 34.24
CA THR A 288 -2.54 -51.79 33.58
C THR A 288 -1.89 -52.94 34.34
N GLY A 289 -2.46 -54.15 34.24
CA GLY A 289 -1.89 -55.38 34.79
C GLY A 289 -1.66 -55.31 36.30
N ASN A 290 -0.44 -55.64 36.76
CA ASN A 290 -0.05 -55.69 38.17
C ASN A 290 -0.27 -54.36 38.94
N VAL A 291 -0.34 -53.23 38.25
CA VAL A 291 -0.65 -51.93 38.88
C VAL A 291 -2.13 -51.83 39.21
N GLN A 292 -3.00 -52.36 38.36
CA GLN A 292 -4.45 -52.35 38.57
C GLN A 292 -4.85 -53.23 39.75
N GLU A 293 -4.17 -54.38 39.91
CA GLU A 293 -4.30 -55.23 41.11
C GLU A 293 -3.86 -54.47 42.37
N ALA A 294 -2.72 -53.78 42.32
CA ALA A 294 -2.26 -52.95 43.43
C ALA A 294 -3.24 -51.83 43.78
N VAL A 295 -3.87 -51.21 42.78
CA VAL A 295 -4.92 -50.19 42.97
C VAL A 295 -6.16 -50.78 43.63
N GLN A 296 -6.62 -51.96 43.20
CA GLN A 296 -7.75 -52.64 43.83
C GLN A 296 -7.46 -53.01 45.28
N GLU A 297 -6.24 -53.46 45.56
CA GLU A 297 -5.78 -53.80 46.91
C GLU A 297 -5.72 -52.54 47.81
N VAL A 298 -5.24 -51.41 47.29
CA VAL A 298 -5.31 -50.10 47.97
C VAL A 298 -6.75 -49.68 48.20
N MET A 299 -7.64 -49.80 47.21
CA MET A 299 -9.05 -49.44 47.42
C MET A 299 -9.69 -50.27 48.54
N ARG A 300 -9.44 -51.59 48.57
CA ARG A 300 -9.90 -52.48 49.67
C ARG A 300 -9.34 -52.08 51.03
N LEU A 301 -8.08 -51.64 51.09
CA LEU A 301 -7.45 -51.17 52.31
C LEU A 301 -8.16 -49.93 52.87
N PHE A 302 -8.52 -48.98 52.00
CA PHE A 302 -9.20 -47.74 52.39
C PHE A 302 -10.71 -47.93 52.64
N ASP A 303 -11.32 -49.01 52.17
CA ASP A 303 -12.69 -49.43 52.52
C ASP A 303 -12.78 -50.06 53.92
N SER A 304 -11.64 -50.35 54.57
CA SER A 304 -11.61 -50.89 55.94
C SER A 304 -12.02 -49.83 56.98
N PRO A 305 -12.86 -50.16 57.97
CA PRO A 305 -13.34 -49.22 58.99
C PRO A 305 -12.22 -48.56 59.81
N ASN A 306 -11.02 -49.13 59.82
CA ASN A 306 -9.86 -48.59 60.52
C ASN A 306 -9.14 -47.44 59.77
N VAL A 307 -9.44 -47.23 58.48
CA VAL A 307 -8.79 -46.23 57.61
C VAL A 307 -9.80 -45.24 56.99
N ALA A 308 -11.09 -45.42 57.31
CA ALA A 308 -12.24 -44.71 56.72
C ALA A 308 -12.24 -43.16 56.85
N PHE A 309 -11.33 -42.58 57.63
CA PHE A 309 -11.17 -41.13 57.76
C PHE A 309 -10.42 -40.49 56.57
N LEU A 310 -9.76 -41.28 55.72
CA LEU A 310 -9.08 -40.81 54.50
C LEU A 310 -9.98 -41.03 53.27
N ARG A 311 -10.50 -39.95 52.69
CA ARG A 311 -11.40 -39.95 51.51
C ARG A 311 -10.69 -40.27 50.19
N LEU A 312 -9.94 -41.36 50.14
CA LEU A 312 -9.29 -41.87 48.92
C LEU A 312 -10.12 -42.83 48.04
N PRO A 313 -11.03 -43.68 48.57
CA PRO A 313 -11.53 -44.85 47.83
C PRO A 313 -12.29 -44.54 46.52
N SER A 314 -12.97 -43.39 46.42
CA SER A 314 -13.77 -43.06 45.23
C SER A 314 -12.99 -42.37 44.11
N LYS A 315 -11.73 -41.97 44.34
CA LYS A 315 -11.01 -41.05 43.44
C LYS A 315 -10.21 -41.73 42.34
N ILE A 316 -9.71 -42.95 42.55
CA ILE A 316 -8.84 -43.61 41.55
C ILE A 316 -9.59 -43.96 40.25
N PRO A 317 -10.80 -44.55 40.28
CA PRO A 317 -11.60 -44.74 39.06
C PRO A 317 -11.93 -43.41 38.37
N ARG A 318 -12.25 -42.37 39.16
CA ARG A 318 -12.52 -41.03 38.66
C ARG A 318 -11.32 -40.40 37.94
N ILE A 319 -10.09 -40.63 38.43
CA ILE A 319 -8.86 -40.16 37.78
C ILE A 319 -8.67 -40.84 36.41
N GLN A 320 -9.03 -42.12 36.29
CA GLN A 320 -8.98 -42.83 35.00
C GLN A 320 -10.01 -42.27 34.03
N GLU A 321 -11.26 -42.06 34.47
CA GLU A 321 -12.31 -41.42 33.68
C GLU A 321 -11.89 -40.03 33.18
N LEU A 322 -11.34 -39.18 34.06
CA LEU A 322 -10.87 -37.84 33.70
C LEU A 322 -9.69 -37.87 32.72
N ARG A 323 -8.82 -38.89 32.81
CA ARG A 323 -7.73 -39.09 31.85
C ARG A 323 -8.28 -39.47 30.47
N GLU A 324 -9.28 -40.35 30.41
CA GLU A 324 -9.94 -40.73 29.15
C GLU A 324 -10.68 -39.53 28.54
N GLU A 325 -11.40 -38.76 29.36
CA GLU A 325 -12.05 -37.51 28.94
C GLU A 325 -11.03 -36.53 28.35
N TYR A 326 -9.91 -36.30 29.03
CA TYR A 326 -8.82 -35.48 28.51
C TYR A 326 -8.29 -35.99 27.16
N LEU A 327 -8.06 -37.29 27.01
CA LEU A 327 -7.56 -37.88 25.76
C LEU A 327 -8.57 -37.69 24.62
N GLU A 328 -9.86 -37.88 24.88
CA GLU A 328 -10.94 -37.62 23.92
C GLU A 328 -10.97 -36.14 23.50
N LYS A 329 -10.95 -35.21 24.46
CA LYS A 329 -10.91 -33.76 24.19
C LYS A 329 -9.65 -33.35 23.42
N ARG A 330 -8.50 -33.95 23.74
CA ARG A 330 -7.24 -33.71 23.02
C ARG A 330 -7.29 -34.24 21.59
N GLN A 331 -7.94 -35.38 21.35
CA GLN A 331 -8.17 -35.90 20.01
C GLN A 331 -9.11 -34.97 19.23
N ALA A 332 -10.18 -34.49 19.85
CA ALA A 332 -11.10 -33.51 19.24
C ALA A 332 -10.37 -32.20 18.88
N HIS A 333 -9.48 -31.70 19.74
CA HIS A 333 -8.65 -30.52 19.45
C HIS A 333 -7.73 -30.74 18.24
N ARG A 334 -7.03 -31.89 18.16
CA ARG A 334 -6.19 -32.22 17.00
C ARG A 334 -7.00 -32.28 15.71
N GLU A 335 -8.19 -32.87 15.76
CA GLU A 335 -9.08 -32.97 14.60
C GLU A 335 -9.61 -31.58 14.18
N ALA A 336 -9.96 -30.73 15.13
CA ALA A 336 -10.37 -29.36 14.85
C ALA A 336 -9.24 -28.53 14.20
N ASN A 337 -7.99 -28.68 14.67
CA ASN A 337 -6.84 -28.02 14.03
C ASN A 337 -6.61 -28.53 12.60
N ARG A 338 -6.72 -29.84 12.35
CA ARG A 338 -6.62 -30.37 10.98
C ARG A 338 -7.67 -29.77 10.04
N ARG A 339 -8.89 -29.54 10.54
CA ARG A 339 -9.96 -28.90 9.76
C ARG A 339 -9.66 -27.42 9.48
N LEU A 340 -9.09 -26.71 10.45
CA LEU A 340 -8.61 -25.34 10.25
C LEU A 340 -7.51 -25.30 9.18
N ASP A 341 -6.49 -26.14 9.29
CA ASP A 341 -5.40 -26.23 8.31
C ASP A 341 -5.95 -26.57 6.91
N ALA A 342 -6.92 -27.50 6.83
CA ALA A 342 -7.56 -27.85 5.56
C ALA A 342 -8.37 -26.68 4.98
N ALA A 343 -9.09 -25.92 5.80
CA ALA A 343 -9.85 -24.75 5.36
C ALA A 343 -8.93 -23.63 4.85
N GLU A 344 -7.83 -23.34 5.55
CA GLU A 344 -6.84 -22.35 5.13
C GLU A 344 -6.16 -22.74 3.81
N ASN A 345 -5.77 -24.00 3.67
CA ASN A 345 -5.17 -24.51 2.43
C ASN A 345 -6.16 -24.48 1.26
N ALA A 346 -7.42 -24.88 1.50
CA ALA A 346 -8.47 -24.81 0.48
C ALA A 346 -8.72 -23.36 0.02
N ALA A 347 -8.76 -22.41 0.95
CA ALA A 347 -8.90 -20.99 0.63
C ALA A 347 -7.72 -20.47 -0.19
N ARG A 348 -6.49 -20.81 0.20
CA ARG A 348 -5.29 -20.43 -0.56
C ARG A 348 -5.36 -20.94 -1.99
N HIS A 349 -5.63 -22.23 -2.18
CA HIS A 349 -5.76 -22.82 -3.51
C HIS A 349 -6.89 -22.22 -4.35
N ALA A 350 -8.01 -21.83 -3.72
CA ALA A 350 -9.12 -21.20 -4.41
C ALA A 350 -8.84 -19.75 -4.84
N LEU A 351 -8.04 -19.00 -4.06
CA LEU A 351 -7.74 -17.59 -4.34
C LEU A 351 -6.53 -17.38 -5.26
N THR A 352 -5.58 -18.32 -5.30
CA THR A 352 -4.37 -18.22 -6.14
C THR A 352 -4.64 -17.89 -7.62
N PRO A 353 -5.66 -18.48 -8.30
CA PRO A 353 -5.95 -18.14 -9.69
C PRO A 353 -6.35 -16.67 -9.89
N PHE A 354 -7.11 -16.09 -8.95
CA PHE A 354 -7.52 -14.69 -9.00
C PHE A 354 -6.33 -13.76 -8.79
N GLU A 355 -5.48 -14.05 -7.80
CA GLU A 355 -4.26 -13.29 -7.53
C GLU A 355 -3.33 -13.32 -8.76
N SER A 356 -3.13 -14.49 -9.35
CA SER A 356 -2.32 -14.64 -10.56
C SER A 356 -2.90 -13.89 -11.76
N TRP A 357 -4.22 -13.87 -11.90
CA TRP A 357 -4.88 -13.14 -12.98
C TRP A 357 -4.73 -11.62 -12.82
N ILE A 358 -4.96 -11.09 -11.62
CA ILE A 358 -4.75 -9.67 -11.30
C ILE A 358 -3.29 -9.27 -11.58
N GLU A 359 -2.32 -10.08 -11.17
CA GLU A 359 -0.91 -9.80 -11.46
C GLU A 359 -0.59 -9.85 -12.95
N SER A 360 -1.19 -10.77 -13.72
CA SER A 360 -1.07 -10.79 -15.19
C SER A 360 -1.59 -9.49 -15.81
N LEU A 361 -2.78 -9.03 -15.39
CA LEU A 361 -3.35 -7.77 -15.88
C LEU A 361 -2.47 -6.55 -15.53
N LYS A 362 -1.89 -6.52 -14.32
CA LYS A 362 -0.93 -5.48 -13.94
C LYS A 362 0.32 -5.50 -14.82
N VAL A 363 0.85 -6.67 -15.15
CA VAL A 363 2.00 -6.79 -16.07
C VAL A 363 1.63 -6.32 -17.47
N GLU A 364 0.49 -6.74 -18.01
CA GLU A 364 0.01 -6.31 -19.33
C GLU A 364 -0.17 -4.79 -19.40
N ARG A 365 -0.82 -4.22 -18.37
CA ARG A 365 -0.94 -2.77 -18.19
C ARG A 365 0.42 -2.08 -18.18
N ASN A 366 1.39 -2.61 -17.43
CA ASN A 366 2.72 -2.04 -17.34
C ASN A 366 3.44 -2.07 -18.70
N ASN A 367 3.29 -3.15 -19.45
CA ASN A 367 3.84 -3.27 -20.80
C ASN A 367 3.21 -2.25 -21.76
N ALA A 368 1.90 -2.01 -21.65
CA ALA A 368 1.23 -0.96 -22.44
C ALA A 368 1.73 0.46 -22.09
N VAL A 369 2.10 0.70 -20.82
CA VAL A 369 2.62 2.00 -20.35
C VAL A 369 4.06 2.27 -20.81
N ASN A 370 4.89 1.23 -20.92
CA ASN A 370 6.34 1.35 -21.14
C ASN A 370 6.72 1.63 -22.62
N GLY A 371 5.75 1.76 -23.52
CA GLY A 371 6.00 2.18 -24.91
C GLY A 371 6.23 3.69 -25.06
N PRO A 372 6.91 4.16 -26.12
CA PRO A 372 7.15 5.58 -26.39
C PRO A 372 5.91 6.25 -27.01
N TRP A 373 4.82 6.36 -26.26
CA TRP A 373 3.55 6.89 -26.77
C TRP A 373 3.32 8.35 -26.38
N LEU A 374 3.70 8.76 -25.17
CA LEU A 374 3.44 10.11 -24.66
C LEU A 374 4.37 11.12 -25.30
N ALA A 375 5.68 10.86 -25.38
CA ALA A 375 6.56 11.81 -26.07
C ALA A 375 6.23 11.90 -27.57
N ALA A 376 5.86 10.79 -28.20
CA ALA A 376 5.39 10.78 -29.58
C ALA A 376 4.10 11.60 -29.76
N ALA A 377 3.15 11.47 -28.83
CA ALA A 377 1.93 12.27 -28.82
C ALA A 377 2.22 13.77 -28.61
N VAL A 378 3.15 14.13 -27.72
CA VAL A 378 3.57 15.53 -27.51
C VAL A 378 4.28 16.08 -28.75
N ALA A 379 5.14 15.28 -29.40
CA ALA A 379 5.80 15.65 -30.65
C ALA A 379 4.79 15.92 -31.78
N ALA A 380 3.82 15.00 -31.98
CA ALA A 380 2.77 15.16 -32.98
C ALA A 380 1.86 16.36 -32.68
N ALA A 381 1.53 16.60 -31.41
CA ALA A 381 0.79 17.77 -30.97
C ALA A 381 1.56 19.07 -31.26
N SER A 382 2.86 19.09 -30.95
CA SER A 382 3.75 20.23 -31.21
C SER A 382 3.85 20.53 -32.70
N GLN A 383 3.98 19.50 -33.54
CA GLN A 383 3.98 19.64 -34.99
C GLN A 383 2.65 20.18 -35.52
N SER A 384 1.52 19.74 -34.95
CA SER A 384 0.18 20.23 -35.31
C SER A 384 -0.03 21.72 -34.96
N LEU A 385 0.75 22.24 -34.01
CA LEU A 385 0.82 23.66 -33.66
C LEU A 385 1.84 24.44 -34.53
N GLY A 386 2.44 23.80 -35.53
CA GLY A 386 3.42 24.43 -36.43
C GLY A 386 4.83 24.54 -35.84
N LEU A 387 5.12 23.84 -34.74
CA LEU A 387 6.45 23.79 -34.15
C LEU A 387 7.33 22.76 -34.88
N GLN A 388 8.64 22.97 -34.82
CA GLN A 388 9.65 22.08 -35.41
C GLN A 388 10.69 21.67 -34.36
N PRO A 389 11.30 20.47 -34.49
CA PRO A 389 12.34 20.03 -33.59
C PRO A 389 13.59 20.92 -33.74
N ALA A 390 14.09 21.44 -32.62
CA ALA A 390 15.20 22.39 -32.59
C ALA A 390 16.56 21.76 -32.25
N GLY A 391 16.61 20.43 -32.07
CA GLY A 391 17.79 19.73 -31.58
C GLY A 391 18.21 20.26 -30.20
N ALA A 392 19.48 20.66 -30.05
CA ALA A 392 20.01 21.24 -28.82
C ALA A 392 19.74 22.75 -28.68
N HIS A 393 19.20 23.42 -29.70
CA HIS A 393 18.88 24.84 -29.61
C HIS A 393 17.71 25.07 -28.65
N GLY A 394 17.94 25.86 -27.61
CA GLY A 394 17.00 26.04 -26.50
C GLY A 394 17.39 25.26 -25.24
N LEU A 395 18.45 24.44 -25.29
CA LEU A 395 19.00 23.77 -24.12
C LEU A 395 20.29 24.42 -23.63
N LEU A 396 20.51 24.37 -22.32
CA LEU A 396 21.77 24.71 -21.67
C LEU A 396 22.79 23.58 -21.87
N SER A 397 24.08 23.92 -21.90
CA SER A 397 25.18 22.95 -21.99
C SER A 397 25.29 22.03 -20.77
N TRP A 398 24.66 22.44 -19.67
CA TRP A 398 24.60 21.67 -18.43
C TRP A 398 23.13 21.60 -17.95
N ARG A 399 22.77 20.47 -17.33
CA ARG A 399 21.47 20.27 -16.67
C ARG A 399 21.55 19.17 -15.64
N ARG A 400 20.61 19.15 -14.68
CA ARG A 400 20.52 18.08 -13.67
C ARG A 400 19.73 16.87 -14.13
N LEU A 401 18.68 17.07 -14.94
CA LEU A 401 17.93 15.97 -15.52
C LEU A 401 18.83 15.16 -16.46
N THR A 402 19.09 13.91 -16.09
CA THR A 402 19.93 12.98 -16.87
C THR A 402 19.21 12.43 -18.10
N TRP A 403 17.90 12.58 -18.16
CA TRP A 403 17.07 12.11 -19.26
C TRP A 403 17.28 12.95 -20.54
N PRO A 404 17.05 12.37 -21.72
CA PRO A 404 17.01 13.12 -22.98
C PRO A 404 15.91 14.20 -22.93
N VAL A 405 16.24 15.40 -23.41
CA VAL A 405 15.28 16.50 -23.58
C VAL A 405 15.22 16.84 -25.06
N THR A 406 14.02 16.79 -25.64
CA THR A 406 13.76 17.24 -27.02
C THR A 406 13.09 18.61 -27.00
N VAL A 407 13.50 19.52 -27.89
CA VAL A 407 12.96 20.88 -27.94
C VAL A 407 12.13 21.09 -29.20
N TRP A 408 10.95 21.67 -29.05
CA TRP A 408 10.05 22.09 -30.13
C TRP A 408 9.82 23.60 -30.05
N LYS A 409 10.13 24.31 -31.14
CA LYS A 409 9.90 25.76 -31.25
C LYS A 409 9.45 26.14 -32.66
N ARG A 410 8.90 27.34 -32.85
CA ARG A 410 8.60 27.84 -34.20
C ARG A 410 9.90 28.00 -35.00
N PRO A 411 9.90 27.68 -36.30
CA PRO A 411 11.05 27.94 -37.15
C PRO A 411 11.33 29.44 -37.14
N GLU A 412 12.61 29.81 -37.02
CA GLU A 412 13.04 31.19 -37.16
C GLU A 412 12.67 31.62 -38.59
N GLN A 413 11.67 32.48 -38.72
CA GLN A 413 11.40 33.14 -39.98
C GLN A 413 12.64 33.99 -40.27
N ASN A 414 13.49 33.53 -41.19
CA ASN A 414 14.53 34.34 -41.79
C ASN A 414 13.83 35.53 -42.46
N LEU A 415 13.64 36.62 -41.71
CA LEU A 415 13.23 37.88 -42.27
C LEU A 415 14.22 38.19 -43.39
N PRO A 416 13.77 38.46 -44.63
CA PRO A 416 14.69 38.77 -45.71
C PRO A 416 15.56 39.93 -45.25
N ILE A 417 16.88 39.69 -45.21
CA ILE A 417 17.87 40.72 -44.93
C ILE A 417 17.74 41.72 -46.08
N PHE A 418 16.98 42.79 -45.89
CA PHE A 418 17.03 43.94 -46.78
C PHE A 418 18.40 44.58 -46.58
N SER A 419 19.40 44.07 -47.31
CA SER A 419 20.68 44.76 -47.44
C SER A 419 20.38 46.10 -48.11
N ARG A 420 20.36 47.18 -47.31
CA ARG A 420 20.40 48.54 -47.84
C ARG A 420 21.68 48.65 -48.66
N ALA A 421 21.55 48.55 -49.98
CA ALA A 421 22.57 49.03 -50.88
C ALA A 421 22.81 50.50 -50.55
N ARG A 422 23.99 50.81 -50.01
CA ARG A 422 24.45 52.20 -49.88
C ARG A 422 24.68 52.69 -51.31
N SER A 423 23.78 53.53 -51.80
CA SER A 423 24.01 54.42 -52.95
C SER A 423 24.78 55.64 -52.50
#